data_AF-A0A4S4EME5-F1
#
_entry.id   AF-A0A4S4EME5-F1
#
_cell.length_a   1.000
_cell.length_b   1.000
_cell.length_c   1.000
_cell.angle_alpha   90.00
_cell.angle_beta   90.00
_cell.angle_gamma   90.00
#
_symmetry.space_group_name_H-M   'P 1'
#
loop_
_entity.id
_entity.type
_entity.pdbx_description
1 polymer ?
#
loop_
_entity_poly.entity_id
_entity_poly.type
_entity_poly.pdbx_seq_one_letter_code
_entity_poly.pdbx_strand_id
1 'polypeptide(L)'
;MGLDIMMIMGELDDHEKLVAVLRQVDVVISTLAVPQHLLQLKIIEAIKEAGNIKQRFVPSEFGNDVDRVSGLPPFQALLDNKKKIRRATEAAGIPYTYVSANSFASYFVDYLLHPRENHDQVTIYGTGEAKGKCFYYIFTSILQ
;
A
#
# COMPACT_ATOMS: atom_id res chain seq x y z
N MET A 1 -27.67 -4.12 -3.97
CA MET A 1 -26.65 -5.18 -3.93
C MET A 1 -26.01 -5.12 -2.54
N GLY A 2 -26.16 -6.18 -1.74
CA GLY A 2 -25.36 -6.32 -0.52
C GLY A 2 -23.94 -6.73 -0.92
N LEU A 3 -22.93 -6.18 -0.26
CA LEU A 3 -21.56 -6.66 -0.39
C LEU A 3 -21.42 -7.91 0.47
N ASP A 4 -21.11 -9.05 -0.14
CA ASP A 4 -20.76 -10.27 0.59
C ASP A 4 -19.31 -10.15 1.07
N ILE A 5 -19.15 -9.86 2.37
CA ILE A 5 -17.84 -9.61 3.00
C ILE A 5 -17.71 -10.52 4.20
N MET A 6 -16.70 -11.39 4.17
CA MET A 6 -16.30 -12.17 5.34
C MET A 6 -15.30 -11.36 6.18
N MET A 7 -15.70 -11.01 7.41
CA MET A 7 -14.81 -10.35 8.37
C MET A 7 -14.14 -11.36 9.28
N ILE A 8 -12.82 -11.26 9.40
CA ILE A 8 -12.02 -12.10 10.28
C ILE A 8 -11.29 -11.20 11.26
N MET A 9 -11.64 -11.30 12.54
CA MET A 9 -10.98 -10.56 13.61
C MET A 9 -9.70 -11.28 14.00
N GLY A 10 -8.59 -10.58 14.12
CA GLY A 10 -7.30 -11.15 14.54
C GLY A 10 -6.20 -10.10 14.58
N GLU A 11 -5.01 -10.55 14.98
CA GLU A 11 -3.79 -9.74 15.03
C GLU A 11 -2.78 -10.29 14.03
N LEU A 12 -1.89 -9.44 13.52
CA LEU A 12 -0.81 -9.88 12.62
C LEU A 12 0.24 -10.75 13.35
N ASP A 13 0.19 -10.77 14.68
CA ASP A 13 1.09 -11.53 15.55
C ASP A 13 0.60 -12.97 15.75
N ASP A 14 -0.66 -13.26 15.43
CA ASP A 14 -1.24 -14.60 15.43
C ASP A 14 -0.96 -15.30 14.10
N HIS A 15 0.26 -15.83 13.97
CA HIS A 15 0.75 -16.44 12.74
C HIS A 15 -0.08 -17.65 12.30
N GLU A 16 -0.46 -18.53 13.22
CA GLU A 16 -1.24 -19.73 12.90
C GLU A 16 -2.59 -19.36 12.29
N LYS A 17 -3.27 -18.37 12.88
CA LYS A 17 -4.53 -17.86 12.35
C LYS A 17 -4.34 -17.18 11.00
N LEU A 18 -3.28 -16.39 10.84
CA LEU A 18 -2.97 -15.74 9.57
C LEU A 18 -2.77 -16.78 8.46
N VAL A 19 -1.99 -17.83 8.70
CA VAL A 19 -1.81 -18.96 7.76
C VAL A 19 -3.15 -19.64 7.45
N ALA A 20 -3.97 -19.92 8.47
CA ALA A 20 -5.27 -20.58 8.28
C ALA A 20 -6.23 -19.74 7.41
N VAL A 21 -6.21 -18.42 7.53
CA VAL A 21 -6.96 -17.50 6.67
C VAL A 21 -6.40 -17.47 5.26
N LEU A 22 -5.07 -17.37 5.13
CA LEU A 22 -4.41 -17.29 3.82
C LEU A 22 -4.62 -18.55 2.98
N ARG A 23 -4.80 -19.72 3.61
CA ARG A 23 -5.19 -20.96 2.92
C ARG A 23 -6.54 -20.91 2.20
N GLN A 24 -7.39 -19.95 2.54
CA GLN A 24 -8.75 -19.83 2.00
C GLN A 24 -8.86 -18.81 0.87
N VAL A 25 -7.77 -18.12 0.53
CA VAL A 25 -7.76 -17.05 -0.49
C VAL A 25 -6.66 -17.28 -1.52
N ASP A 26 -6.80 -16.66 -2.69
CA ASP A 26 -5.81 -16.75 -3.78
C ASP A 26 -4.91 -15.51 -3.89
N VAL A 27 -5.45 -14.36 -3.48
CA VAL A 27 -4.85 -13.04 -3.62
C VAL A 27 -4.87 -12.33 -2.27
N VAL A 28 -3.76 -11.68 -1.94
CA VAL A 28 -3.59 -10.89 -0.72
C VAL A 28 -3.26 -9.46 -1.10
N ILE A 29 -4.04 -8.50 -0.60
CA ILE A 29 -3.80 -7.06 -0.75
C ILE A 29 -3.62 -6.47 0.64
N SER A 30 -2.47 -5.85 0.88
CA SER A 30 -2.19 -5.13 2.13
C SER A 30 -2.42 -3.64 1.94
N THR A 31 -3.21 -3.05 2.84
CA THR A 31 -3.44 -1.60 2.91
C THR A 31 -2.98 -1.01 4.25
N LEU A 32 -1.99 -1.65 4.89
CA LEU A 32 -1.43 -1.19 6.17
C LEU A 32 -0.79 0.19 6.02
N ALA A 33 -0.99 1.05 7.02
CA ALA A 33 -0.45 2.40 7.05
C ALA A 33 1.06 2.41 7.39
N VAL A 34 1.67 3.58 7.23
CA VAL A 34 3.12 3.81 7.43
C VAL A 34 3.66 3.24 8.74
N PRO A 35 3.02 3.46 9.91
CA PRO A 35 3.56 2.94 11.17
C PRO A 35 3.63 1.41 11.23
N GLN A 36 2.80 0.71 10.44
CA GLN A 36 2.70 -0.74 10.41
C GLN A 36 3.34 -1.38 9.18
N HIS A 37 4.02 -0.63 8.30
CA HIS A 37 4.55 -1.19 7.05
C HIS A 37 5.41 -2.44 7.27
N LEU A 38 6.29 -2.45 8.29
CA LEU A 38 7.18 -3.58 8.55
C LEU A 38 6.45 -4.82 9.10
N LEU A 39 5.21 -4.69 9.58
CA LEU A 39 4.40 -5.85 9.97
C LEU A 39 3.99 -6.69 8.76
N GLN A 40 4.11 -6.17 7.53
CA GLN A 40 3.90 -6.94 6.30
C GLN A 40 4.90 -8.09 6.14
N LEU A 41 6.04 -8.08 6.84
CA LEU A 41 6.96 -9.21 6.87
C LEU A 41 6.30 -10.46 7.46
N LYS A 42 5.43 -10.31 8.47
CA LYS A 42 4.64 -11.42 9.04
C LYS A 42 3.65 -11.99 8.02
N ILE A 43 3.05 -11.12 7.21
CA ILE A 43 2.17 -11.54 6.11
C ILE A 43 2.97 -12.35 5.08
N ILE A 44 4.17 -11.90 4.71
CA ILE A 44 5.05 -12.62 3.77
C ILE A 44 5.42 -14.02 4.31
N GLU A 45 5.78 -14.11 5.59
CA GLU A 45 6.08 -15.39 6.26
C GLU A 45 4.87 -16.33 6.23
N ALA A 46 3.67 -15.83 6.57
CA ALA A 46 2.46 -16.62 6.55
C ALA A 46 2.03 -17.04 5.13
N ILE A 47 2.20 -16.17 4.13
CA ILE A 47 1.96 -16.50 2.71
C ILE A 47 2.87 -17.66 2.28
N LYS A 48 4.16 -17.58 2.65
CA LYS A 48 5.15 -18.61 2.31
C LYS A 48 4.77 -19.96 2.90
N GLU A 49 4.29 -19.99 4.15
CA GLU A 49 3.85 -21.23 4.80
C GLU A 49 2.52 -21.76 4.25
N ALA A 50 1.57 -20.88 3.97
CA ALA A 50 0.28 -21.27 3.42
C ALA A 50 0.44 -21.99 2.06
N GLY A 51 1.39 -21.54 1.23
CA GLY A 51 1.83 -22.22 0.01
C GLY A 51 0.78 -22.27 -1.12
N ASN A 52 -0.43 -21.76 -0.89
CA ASN A 52 -1.55 -21.74 -1.82
C ASN A 52 -1.77 -20.38 -2.50
N ILE A 53 -1.10 -19.31 -2.04
CA ILE A 53 -1.13 -17.99 -2.69
C ILE A 53 -0.35 -18.06 -4.00
N LYS A 54 -0.97 -18.67 -5.00
CA LYS A 54 -0.40 -18.89 -6.32
C LYS A 54 -0.62 -17.70 -7.25
N GLN A 55 -1.58 -16.83 -6.93
CA GLN A 55 -1.98 -15.77 -7.84
C GLN A 55 -1.23 -14.46 -7.59
N ARG A 56 -1.35 -13.84 -6.40
CA ARG A 56 -0.72 -12.53 -6.17
C ARG A 56 -0.67 -12.06 -4.71
N PHE A 57 0.44 -11.46 -4.32
CA PHE A 57 0.54 -10.52 -3.20
C PHE A 57 0.72 -9.07 -3.70
N VAL A 58 -0.07 -8.15 -3.17
CA VAL A 58 0.04 -6.71 -3.41
C VAL A 58 0.36 -6.03 -2.09
N PRO A 59 1.64 -5.70 -1.80
CA PRO A 59 2.02 -5.00 -0.57
C PRO A 59 1.53 -3.55 -0.57
N SER A 60 1.43 -2.97 0.62
CA SER A 60 1.08 -1.57 0.85
C SER A 60 2.24 -0.66 0.41
N GLU A 61 2.19 -0.27 -0.86
CA GLU A 61 3.15 0.60 -1.54
C GLU A 61 2.56 1.97 -1.85
N PHE A 62 1.29 2.00 -2.26
CA PHE A 62 0.52 3.02 -2.99
C PHE A 62 0.94 4.49 -2.84
N GLY A 63 2.09 4.82 -3.41
CA GLY A 63 2.67 6.16 -3.51
C GLY A 63 3.67 6.20 -4.67
N ASN A 64 4.84 6.79 -4.46
CA ASN A 64 5.91 6.78 -5.46
C ASN A 64 6.58 5.40 -5.59
N ASP A 65 7.10 5.09 -6.78
CA ASP A 65 7.91 3.89 -6.99
C ASP A 65 9.24 4.00 -6.24
N VAL A 66 9.34 3.27 -5.12
CA VAL A 66 10.44 3.42 -4.16
C VAL A 66 11.81 3.06 -4.73
N ASP A 67 11.88 2.25 -5.78
CA ASP A 67 13.15 1.89 -6.44
C ASP A 67 13.64 2.97 -7.43
N ARG A 68 12.82 3.98 -7.72
CA ARG A 68 13.11 5.04 -8.71
C ARG A 68 13.20 6.44 -8.11
N VAL A 69 12.91 6.58 -6.81
CA VAL A 69 12.91 7.87 -6.14
C VAL A 69 13.80 7.87 -4.89
N SER A 70 14.27 9.06 -4.54
CA SER A 70 14.90 9.35 -3.25
C SER A 70 14.21 10.56 -2.62
N GLY A 71 14.39 10.73 -1.31
CA GLY A 71 13.83 11.85 -0.57
C GLY A 71 14.75 12.36 0.51
N LEU A 72 14.30 13.40 1.21
CA LEU A 72 14.96 13.85 2.44
C LEU A 72 14.92 12.75 3.51
N PRO A 73 15.82 12.76 4.51
CA PRO A 73 16.03 11.63 5.42
C PRO A 73 14.75 11.05 6.06
N PRO A 74 13.76 11.86 6.51
CA PRO A 74 12.52 11.31 7.07
C PRO A 74 11.71 10.49 6.06
N PHE A 75 11.61 10.97 4.81
CA PHE A 75 10.89 10.26 3.76
C PHE A 75 11.71 9.08 3.23
N GLN A 76 13.03 9.22 3.14
CA GLN A 76 13.92 8.14 2.71
C GLN A 76 13.79 6.90 3.62
N ALA A 77 13.69 7.09 4.94
CA ALA A 77 13.46 5.98 5.86
C ALA A 77 12.16 5.21 5.57
N LEU A 78 11.10 5.91 5.11
CA LEU A 78 9.84 5.27 4.70
C LEU A 78 9.99 4.48 3.39
N LEU A 79 10.72 5.04 2.42
CA LEU A 79 11.04 4.37 1.16
C LEU A 79 11.86 3.10 1.42
N ASP A 80 12.84 3.17 2.31
CA ASP A 80 13.72 2.04 2.64
C ASP A 80 12.95 0.90 3.33
N ASN A 81 11.97 1.21 4.17
CA ASN A 81 11.09 0.20 4.74
C ASN A 81 10.26 -0.52 3.67
N LYS A 82 9.74 0.20 2.66
CA LYS A 82 9.04 -0.41 1.52
C LYS A 82 9.98 -1.28 0.67
N LYS A 83 11.21 -0.81 0.40
CA LYS A 83 12.24 -1.60 -0.28
C LYS A 83 12.51 -2.92 0.43
N LYS A 84 12.63 -2.92 1.77
CA LYS A 84 12.81 -4.15 2.55
C LYS A 84 11.69 -5.15 2.31
N ILE A 85 10.44 -4.67 2.24
CA ILE A 85 9.26 -5.51 1.99
C ILE A 85 9.29 -6.08 0.56
N ARG A 86 9.68 -5.28 -0.45
CA ARG A 86 9.88 -5.78 -1.82
C ARG A 86 10.91 -6.91 -1.88
N ARG A 87 12.10 -6.68 -1.31
CA ARG A 87 13.17 -7.69 -1.32
C ARG A 87 12.78 -8.95 -0.54
N ALA A 88 12.07 -8.82 0.58
CA ALA A 88 11.55 -9.97 1.31
C ALA A 88 10.52 -10.77 0.50
N THR A 89 9.61 -10.09 -0.19
CA THR A 89 8.60 -10.71 -1.05
C THR A 89 9.24 -11.49 -2.19
N GLU A 90 10.22 -10.88 -2.86
CA GLU A 90 10.97 -11.51 -3.95
C GLU A 90 11.80 -12.70 -3.47
N ALA A 91 12.51 -12.57 -2.35
CA ALA A 91 13.32 -13.64 -1.77
C ALA A 91 12.46 -14.84 -1.33
N ALA A 92 11.19 -14.61 -0.97
CA ALA A 92 10.23 -15.66 -0.66
C ALA A 92 9.66 -16.37 -1.92
N GLY A 93 9.95 -15.87 -3.13
CA GLY A 93 9.44 -16.43 -4.37
C GLY A 93 7.93 -16.23 -4.58
N ILE A 94 7.34 -15.26 -3.88
CA ILE A 94 5.89 -15.00 -3.94
C ILE A 94 5.56 -14.22 -5.21
N PRO A 95 4.54 -14.61 -6.01
CA PRO A 95 4.07 -13.78 -7.13
C PRO A 95 3.55 -12.42 -6.62
N TYR A 96 4.07 -11.31 -7.15
CA TYR A 96 3.76 -9.98 -6.60
C TYR A 96 3.36 -8.93 -7.64
N THR A 97 2.75 -7.85 -7.17
CA THR A 97 2.55 -6.61 -7.96
C THR A 97 2.77 -5.40 -7.07
N TYR A 98 3.74 -4.57 -7.43
CA TYR A 98 3.96 -3.28 -6.77
C TYR A 98 3.19 -2.19 -7.50
N VAL A 99 2.31 -1.50 -6.78
CA VAL A 99 1.45 -0.47 -7.35
C VAL A 99 1.98 0.91 -6.96
N SER A 100 2.50 1.63 -7.95
CA SER A 100 2.86 3.05 -7.81
C SER A 100 1.64 3.92 -8.10
N ALA A 101 0.86 4.20 -7.06
CA ALA A 101 -0.38 4.98 -7.14
C ALA A 101 -0.18 6.51 -7.13
N ASN A 102 1.08 6.96 -7.13
CA ASN A 102 1.45 8.38 -7.09
C ASN A 102 0.66 9.15 -6.01
N SER A 103 0.08 10.29 -6.35
CA SER A 103 -0.67 11.14 -5.41
C SER A 103 -2.15 10.78 -5.39
N PHE A 104 -2.70 10.55 -4.20
CA PHE A 104 -4.14 10.44 -3.97
C PHE A 104 -4.82 11.78 -4.23
N ALA A 105 -5.63 11.84 -5.28
CA ALA A 105 -6.18 13.09 -5.79
C ALA A 105 -6.96 13.88 -4.72
N SER A 106 -7.93 13.26 -4.05
CA SER A 106 -8.75 13.93 -3.02
C SER A 106 -7.89 14.42 -1.84
N TYR A 107 -6.96 13.59 -1.36
CA TYR A 107 -6.07 13.95 -0.27
C TYR A 107 -5.18 15.16 -0.62
N PHE A 108 -4.53 15.14 -1.79
CA PHE A 108 -3.64 16.22 -2.19
C PHE A 108 -4.39 17.48 -2.63
N VAL A 109 -5.60 17.38 -3.18
CA VAL A 109 -6.45 18.55 -3.42
C VAL A 109 -6.85 19.21 -2.11
N ASP A 110 -7.32 18.43 -1.13
CA ASP A 110 -7.67 18.96 0.20
C ASP A 110 -6.42 19.57 0.88
N TYR A 111 -5.26 18.92 0.80
CA TYR A 111 -4.01 19.39 1.41
C TYR A 111 -3.42 20.65 0.75
N LEU A 112 -3.50 20.77 -0.57
CA LEU A 112 -2.89 21.89 -1.29
C LEU A 112 -3.82 23.11 -1.37
N LEU A 113 -5.13 22.88 -1.55
CA LEU A 113 -6.08 23.95 -1.85
C LEU A 113 -7.02 24.28 -0.70
N HIS A 114 -7.18 23.38 0.30
CA HIS A 114 -8.11 23.54 1.41
C HIS A 114 -9.50 24.04 0.95
N PRO A 115 -10.16 23.38 -0.04
CA PRO A 115 -11.30 23.93 -0.78
C PRO A 115 -12.56 24.17 0.07
N ARG A 116 -12.55 23.75 1.34
CA ARG A 116 -13.66 23.92 2.30
C ARG A 116 -13.47 25.14 3.20
N GLU A 117 -12.32 25.80 3.10
CA GLU A 117 -11.97 26.97 3.89
C GLU A 117 -11.92 28.20 2.96
N ASN A 118 -12.31 29.37 3.47
CA ASN A 118 -12.23 30.61 2.72
C ASN A 118 -10.86 31.25 2.94
N HIS A 119 -10.01 31.21 1.92
CA HIS A 119 -8.68 31.83 1.93
C HIS A 119 -8.43 32.63 0.65
N ASP A 120 -7.80 33.79 0.79
CA ASP A 120 -7.38 34.63 -0.34
C ASP A 120 -5.96 34.30 -0.84
N GLN A 121 -5.30 33.33 -0.22
CA GLN A 121 -3.91 32.96 -0.46
C GLN A 121 -3.75 31.44 -0.55
N VAL A 122 -2.76 30.99 -1.33
CA VAL A 122 -2.38 29.57 -1.46
C VAL A 122 -0.89 29.40 -1.23
N THR A 123 -0.52 28.32 -0.54
CA THR A 123 0.90 27.98 -0.31
C THR A 123 1.44 27.20 -1.50
N ILE A 124 2.52 27.71 -2.12
CA ILE A 124 3.24 27.02 -3.19
C ILE A 124 4.56 26.50 -2.63
N TYR A 125 4.79 25.19 -2.75
CA TYR A 125 6.06 24.57 -2.34
C TYR A 125 7.10 24.66 -3.46
N GLY A 126 8.21 25.36 -3.21
CA GLY A 126 9.26 25.59 -4.22
C GLY A 126 8.81 26.60 -5.29
N THR A 127 9.14 26.35 -6.56
CA THR A 127 8.73 27.22 -7.68
C THR A 127 7.31 26.94 -8.19
N GLY A 128 6.73 25.78 -7.85
CA GLY A 128 5.45 25.33 -8.38
C GLY A 128 5.48 24.75 -9.80
N GLU A 129 6.65 24.65 -10.43
CA GLU A 129 6.80 24.18 -11.82
C GLU A 129 6.94 22.65 -11.95
N ALA A 130 7.18 21.96 -10.82
CA ALA A 130 7.34 20.52 -10.80
C ALA A 130 6.02 19.82 -11.18
N LYS A 131 6.09 18.90 -12.14
CA LYS A 131 4.92 18.14 -12.60
C LYS A 131 4.64 16.95 -11.68
N GLY A 132 3.48 16.96 -11.02
CA GLY A 132 2.94 15.81 -10.29
C GLY A 132 2.06 14.93 -11.16
N LYS A 133 1.96 13.64 -10.82
CA LYS A 133 0.95 12.72 -11.38
C LYS A 133 -0.07 12.40 -10.29
N CYS A 134 -1.34 12.76 -10.50
CA CYS A 134 -2.44 12.37 -9.62
C CYS A 134 -3.26 11.27 -10.31
N PHE A 135 -3.63 10.24 -9.56
CA PHE A 135 -4.52 9.19 -10.05
C PHE A 135 -5.86 9.24 -9.32
N TYR A 136 -6.93 9.01 -10.08
CA TYR A 136 -8.27 8.72 -9.57
C TYR A 136 -8.42 7.20 -9.53
N TYR A 137 -8.32 6.59 -8.35
CA TYR A 137 -8.71 5.19 -8.19
C TYR A 137 -10.17 5.15 -7.73
N ILE A 138 -11.06 4.75 -8.64
CA ILE A 138 -12.34 4.19 -8.28
C ILE A 138 -12.09 2.69 -8.15
N PHE A 139 -12.08 2.14 -6.93
CA PHE A 139 -12.09 0.69 -6.73
C PHE A 139 -13.47 0.14 -7.12
N THR A 140 -13.79 0.13 -8.41
CA THR A 140 -14.87 -0.69 -8.94
C THR A 140 -14.33 -2.10 -9.12
N SER A 141 -14.59 -2.94 -8.12
CA SER A 141 -14.76 -4.39 -8.26
C SER A 141 -13.70 -5.12 -9.11
N ILE A 142 -12.52 -5.39 -8.54
CA ILE A 142 -11.62 -6.42 -9.07
C ILE A 142 -12.15 -7.79 -8.61
N LEU A 143 -13.26 -8.23 -9.19
CA LEU A 143 -13.73 -9.62 -9.25
C LEU A 143 -14.69 -9.70 -10.44
N GLN A 144 -14.14 -9.99 -11.63
CA GLN A 144 -14.83 -10.70 -12.70
C GLN A 144 -14.05 -11.97 -12.99
#